data_AF-A0A7Y7A012-F1
#
_entry.id   AF-A0A7Y7A012-F1
#
_cell.length_a   1.000
_cell.length_b   1.000
_cell.length_c   1.000
_cell.angle_alpha   90.00
_cell.angle_beta   90.00
_cell.angle_gamma   90.00
#
_symmetry.space_group_name_H-M   'P 1'
#
loop_
_entity.id
_entity.type
_entity.pdbx_description
1 polymer ?
#
loop_
_entity_poly.entity_id
_entity_poly.type
_entity_poly.pdbx_seq_one_letter_code
_entity_poly.pdbx_strand_id
1 'polypeptide(L)' 'MTGQGIRHFYIPEEQSVYLLSHADAKKLKDWLALCVSQLENLGYRNISLIGKGAYGFAFGGEDRAGKQLVFKFTRITLP' A
#
# COMPACT_ATOMS: atom_id res chain seq x y z
N MET A 1 31.03 3.40 34.01
CA MET A 1 29.61 3.25 33.58
C MET A 1 29.30 4.32 32.57
N THR A 2 29.04 3.95 31.30
CA THR A 2 28.06 4.57 30.37
C THR A 2 28.32 4.05 28.95
N GLY A 3 27.74 2.89 28.61
CA GLY A 3 27.67 2.47 27.21
C GLY A 3 26.74 3.43 26.48
N GLN A 4 27.27 4.20 25.51
CA GLN A 4 26.45 5.05 24.67
C GLN A 4 25.58 4.15 23.78
N GLY A 5 24.35 3.87 24.24
CA GLY A 5 23.36 3.12 23.50
C GLY A 5 23.08 3.81 22.16
N ILE A 6 23.00 3.02 21.10
CA ILE A 6 22.70 3.47 19.75
C ILE A 6 21.32 4.13 19.75
N ARG A 7 21.24 5.44 19.48
CA ARG A 7 20.04 6.25 19.71
C ARG A 7 19.07 6.33 18.53
N HIS A 8 19.46 5.90 17.34
CA HIS A 8 18.61 5.99 16.15
C HIS A 8 18.83 4.80 15.22
N PHE A 9 17.93 3.82 15.28
CA PHE A 9 17.83 2.79 14.25
C PHE A 9 16.75 3.20 13.25
N TYR A 10 17.11 3.36 11.98
CA TYR A 10 16.16 3.48 10.88
C TYR A 10 15.99 2.10 10.26
N ILE A 11 14.78 1.53 10.37
CA ILE A 11 14.41 0.32 9.65
C ILE A 11 13.63 0.75 8.41
N PRO A 12 14.12 0.43 7.20
CA PRO A 12 13.41 0.75 5.96
C PRO A 12 12.01 0.12 5.97
N GLU A 13 10.98 0.90 5.65
CA GLU A 13 9.57 0.45 5.67
C GLU A 13 9.32 -0.75 4.74
N GLU A 14 10.16 -0.93 3.71
CA GLU A 14 10.10 -2.07 2.80
C GLU A 14 10.59 -3.38 3.42
N GLN A 15 11.48 -3.32 4.42
CA GLN A 15 12.02 -4.49 5.14
C GLN A 15 11.33 -4.75 6.49
N SER A 16 10.48 -3.82 6.96
CA SER A 16 9.71 -4.02 8.18
C SER A 16 8.54 -5.01 8.02
N VAL A 17 8.37 -5.62 6.84
CA VAL A 17 7.31 -6.62 6.61
C VAL A 17 7.41 -7.81 7.58
N TYR A 18 8.62 -8.15 8.04
CA TYR A 18 8.87 -9.20 9.04
C TYR A 18 8.66 -8.72 10.49
N LEU A 19 8.49 -7.41 10.71
CA LEU A 19 8.12 -6.79 11.98
C LEU A 19 6.62 -6.48 12.07
N LEU A 20 5.88 -6.64 10.97
CA LEU A 20 4.43 -6.51 10.97
C LEU A 20 3.83 -7.64 11.80
N SER A 21 2.97 -7.28 12.75
CA SER A 21 2.14 -8.28 13.40
C SER A 21 1.23 -8.96 12.35
N HIS A 22 0.73 -10.15 12.64
CA HIS A 22 -0.27 -10.81 11.79
C HIS A 22 -1.47 -9.88 11.48
N ALA A 23 -1.79 -8.97 12.41
CA ALA A 23 -2.83 -7.97 12.25
C ALA A 23 -2.48 -6.92 11.17
N ASP A 24 -1.24 -6.43 11.13
CA ASP A 24 -0.83 -5.44 10.14
C ASP A 24 -0.74 -6.03 8.74
N ALA A 25 -0.27 -7.29 8.62
CA ALA A 25 -0.28 -8.02 7.36
C ALA A 25 -1.71 -8.22 6.84
N LYS A 26 -2.67 -8.53 7.73
CA LYS A 26 -4.09 -8.63 7.38
C LYS A 26 -4.64 -7.27 6.94
N LYS A 27 -4.41 -6.21 7.72
CA LYS A 27 -4.86 -4.85 7.40
C LYS A 27 -4.36 -4.38 6.03
N LEU A 28 -3.09 -4.66 5.72
CA LEU A 28 -2.53 -4.37 4.42
C LEU A 28 -3.28 -5.09 3.28
N LYS A 29 -3.56 -6.39 3.45
CA LYS A 29 -4.33 -7.16 2.47
C LYS A 29 -5.75 -6.61 2.30
N ASP A 30 -6.41 -6.28 3.40
CA ASP A 30 -7.77 -5.74 3.41
C ASP A 30 -7.83 -4.39 2.67
N TRP A 31 -6.84 -3.52 2.89
CA TRP A 31 -6.72 -2.25 2.15
C TRP A 31 -6.47 -2.43 0.67
N LEU A 32 -5.59 -3.37 0.28
CA LEU A 32 -5.35 -3.65 -1.13
C LEU A 32 -6.62 -4.16 -1.82
N ALA A 33 -7.35 -5.08 -1.17
CA ALA A 33 -8.61 -5.60 -1.69
C ALA A 33 -9.68 -4.51 -1.84
N LEU A 34 -9.77 -3.61 -0.85
CA LEU A 34 -10.70 -2.48 -0.90
C LEU A 34 -10.41 -1.54 -2.09
N CYS A 35 -9.14 -1.16 -2.29
CA CYS A 35 -8.75 -0.31 -3.41
C CYS A 35 -9.09 -0.95 -4.77
N VAL A 36 -8.81 -2.24 -4.93
CA VAL A 36 -9.14 -2.97 -6.16
C VAL A 36 -10.65 -2.99 -6.38
N SER A 37 -11.44 -3.36 -5.38
CA SER A 37 -12.90 -3.42 -5.48
C SER A 37 -13.52 -2.05 -5.82
N GLN A 38 -12.99 -0.95 -5.26
CA GLN A 38 -13.44 0.40 -5.61
C GLN A 38 -13.17 0.73 -7.09
N LEU A 39 -11.99 0.38 -7.62
CA LEU A 39 -11.68 0.60 -9.03
C LEU A 39 -12.54 -0.27 -9.96
N GLU A 40 -12.76 -1.53 -9.60
CA GLU A 40 -13.66 -2.43 -10.34
C GLU A 40 -15.09 -1.90 -10.39
N ASN A 41 -15.62 -1.41 -9.26
CA ASN A 41 -16.95 -0.81 -9.18
C ASN A 41 -17.09 0.46 -10.03
N LEU A 42 -15.99 1.22 -10.22
CA LEU A 42 -15.95 2.36 -11.13
C LEU A 42 -15.82 1.94 -12.61
N GLY A 43 -15.64 0.65 -12.87
CA GLY A 43 -15.57 0.07 -14.22
C GLY A 43 -14.17 0.00 -14.80
N TYR A 44 -13.13 0.18 -14.00
CA TYR A 44 -11.75 -0.06 -14.41
C TYR A 44 -11.41 -1.55 -14.37
N ARG A 45 -10.48 -1.97 -15.22
CA ARG A 45 -10.07 -3.37 -15.37
C ARG A 45 -8.55 -3.48 -15.37
N ASN A 46 -8.05 -4.71 -15.41
CA ASN A 46 -6.61 -5.01 -15.41
C ASN A 46 -5.86 -4.29 -14.27
N ILE A 47 -6.51 -4.25 -13.09
CA ILE A 47 -6.01 -3.49 -11.95
C ILE A 47 -4.82 -4.22 -11.34
N SER A 48 -3.72 -3.50 -11.16
CA SER A 48 -2.50 -4.04 -10.55
C SER A 48 -1.86 -3.03 -9.60
N LEU A 49 -1.31 -3.52 -8.48
CA LEU A 49 -0.51 -2.70 -7.59
C LEU A 49 0.84 -2.42 -8.27
N ILE A 50 1.13 -1.16 -8.56
CA ILE A 50 2.39 -0.74 -9.21
C ILE A 50 3.33 -0.03 -8.24
N GLY A 51 2.87 0.32 -7.04
CA GLY A 51 3.71 0.91 -6.01
C GLY A 51 3.03 0.95 -4.65
N LYS A 52 3.83 0.81 -3.59
CA LYS A 52 3.42 0.96 -2.19
C LYS A 52 4.43 1.88 -1.51
N GLY A 53 3.96 2.77 -0.65
CA GLY A 53 4.84 3.60 0.19
C GLY A 53 4.17 4.01 1.49
N ALA A 54 4.89 4.81 2.29
CA ALA A 54 4.43 5.31 3.59
C ALA A 54 3.03 5.96 3.52
N TYR A 55 2.77 6.67 2.43
CA TYR A 55 1.57 7.47 2.28
C TYR A 55 0.40 6.76 1.60
N GLY A 56 0.58 5.56 1.05
CA GLY A 56 -0.48 4.92 0.27
C GLY A 56 -0.05 3.88 -0.75
N PHE A 57 -0.93 3.71 -1.73
CA PHE A 57 -0.85 2.72 -2.80
C PHE A 57 -1.05 3.39 -4.16
N ALA A 58 -0.27 2.94 -5.13
CA ALA A 58 -0.43 3.29 -6.54
C ALA A 58 -0.88 2.05 -7.32
N PHE A 59 -1.97 2.19 -8.06
CA PHE A 59 -2.51 1.13 -8.91
C PHE A 59 -2.48 1.56 -10.37
N GLY A 60 -2.16 0.64 -11.27
CA GLY A 60 -2.44 0.77 -12.70
C GLY A 60 -3.75 0.09 -13.04
N GLY A 61 -4.43 0.54 -14.10
CA GLY A 61 -5.61 -0.13 -14.65
C GLY A 61 -6.06 0.52 -15.96
N GLU A 62 -7.05 -0.10 -16.60
CA GLU A 62 -7.58 0.30 -17.90
C GLU A 62 -9.02 0.78 -17.78
N ASP A 63 -9.36 1.86 -18.49
CA ASP A 63 -10.76 2.24 -18.69
C ASP A 63 -11.47 1.34 -19.73
N ARG A 64 -12.74 1.62 -19.99
CA ARG A 64 -13.55 0.85 -20.96
C ARG A 64 -13.03 0.93 -22.39
N ALA A 65 -12.27 1.96 -22.73
CA ALA A 65 -11.65 2.14 -24.04
C ALA A 65 -10.24 1.53 -24.11
N GLY A 66 -9.77 0.86 -23.04
CA GLY A 66 -8.44 0.28 -22.96
C GLY A 66 -7.35 1.33 -22.67
N LYS A 67 -7.70 2.54 -22.27
CA LYS A 67 -6.72 3.56 -21.90
C LYS A 67 -6.13 3.24 -20.55
N GLN A 68 -4.80 3.18 -20.50
CA GLN A 68 -4.05 2.97 -19.27
C GLN A 68 -4.08 4.21 -18.37
N LEU A 69 -4.37 4.00 -17.09
CA LEU A 69 -4.51 5.02 -16.07
C LEU A 69 -3.79 4.59 -14.79
N VAL A 70 -3.41 5.58 -13.98
CA VAL A 70 -2.79 5.38 -12.68
C VAL A 70 -3.65 6.01 -11.59
N PHE A 71 -3.90 5.27 -10.53
CA PHE A 71 -4.73 5.67 -9.39
C PHE A 71 -3.90 5.71 -8.12
N LYS A 72 -4.09 6.75 -7.30
CA LYS A 72 -3.40 6.92 -6.03
C LYS A 72 -4.41 6.88 -4.88
N PHE A 73 -4.25 5.93 -3.98
CA PHE A 73 -4.98 5.85 -2.72
C PHE A 73 -4.07 6.26 -1.57
N THR A 74 -4.57 7.11 -0.67
CA THR A 74 -3.80 7.52 0.51
C THR A 74 -4.23 6.74 1.74
N ARG A 75 -3.30 6.39 2.63
CA ARG A 75 -3.64 5.66 3.88
C ARG A 75 -4.56 6.45 4.82
N ILE A 76 -4.57 7.78 4.72
CA ILE A 76 -5.39 8.67 5.55
C ILE A 76 -6.89 8.48 5.26
N THR A 77 -7.23 8.14 4.02
CA THR A 77 -8.63 7.99 3.58
C THR A 77 -9.10 6.53 3.56
N LEU A 78 -8.26 5.59 4.01
CA LEU A 78 -8.61 4.18 4.11
C LEU A 78 -9.06 3.85 5.55
N PRO A 79 -10.11 3.03 5.72
CA PRO A 79 -10.71 2.74 7.03
C PRO A 79 -9.79 1.94 7.97
#